data_AF-A0A7C5KZP6-F1
#
_entry.id   AF-A0A7C5KZP6-F1
#
_cell.length_a   1.000
_cell.length_b   1.000
_cell.length_c   1.000
_cell.angle_alpha   90.00
_cell.angle_beta   90.00
_cell.angle_gamma   90.00
#
_symmetry.space_group_name_H-M   'P 1'
#
loop_
_entity.id
_entity.type
_entity.pdbx_description
1 polymer ?
#
loop_
_entity_poly.entity_id
_entity_poly.type
_entity_poly.pdbx_seq_one_letter_code
_entity_poly.pdbx_strand_id
1 'polypeptide(L)'
;DVEAHELRLAFEDVTGQDLNWFFNQWYFAAGHPELNIEKSYSAENQTVSLSISQVQKPTEEIPAIFQLPFRAEVYMPDGSRQSYSFTMNQREQTFRMPAAQEPALVVFDADHSLLAVVNYPKTEEEYAFQYRHAPTYYDRHEAIEQLQQKNSSLLDPIWTLALDDPAWQIRQMAVENCSATDANIQRIAQMALNDPRADVRAGALYRLGDTQDKAWLKVAMESITKDPSAAVRGAALSLIYDLDPYAALEAAEKLQNSKSSALISALAEIFAQTGDPKYLDFFESKFDLMNNFDGIGFVSLYAELALNVNPESIKRAADHLEKGALNANYMPWYRFGMVSALNKLHNGLVEAIIDIGPDGSQQLVQLDEEIKAKINGIKEAESDKRLKSMYKRFPSS
;
A
#
# COMPACT_ATOMS: atom_id res chain seq x y z
N ASP A 1 -10.06 20.81 37.09
CA ASP A 1 -9.22 20.68 35.88
C ASP A 1 -7.78 20.46 36.32
N VAL A 2 -7.03 19.63 35.61
CA VAL A 2 -5.60 19.39 35.88
C VAL A 2 -4.80 20.08 34.79
N GLU A 3 -3.85 20.94 35.17
CA GLU A 3 -3.01 21.68 34.23
C GLU A 3 -1.71 20.93 33.91
N ALA A 4 -1.09 21.23 32.77
CA ALA A 4 0.16 20.59 32.34
C ALA A 4 1.30 20.78 33.36
N HIS A 5 1.32 21.90 34.10
CA HIS A 5 2.29 22.11 35.17
C HIS A 5 2.08 21.19 36.37
N GLU A 6 0.84 20.82 36.70
CA GLU A 6 0.55 19.87 37.78
C GLU A 6 0.97 18.45 37.38
N LEU A 7 0.77 18.08 36.11
CA LEU A 7 1.27 16.82 35.56
C LEU A 7 2.80 16.74 35.64
N ARG A 8 3.50 17.82 35.25
CA ARG A 8 4.96 17.91 35.39
C ARG A 8 5.38 17.67 36.84
N LEU A 9 4.83 18.43 37.80
CA LEU A 9 5.18 18.29 39.22
C LEU A 9 4.97 16.86 39.74
N ALA A 10 3.87 16.20 39.35
CA ALA A 10 3.62 14.81 39.73
C ALA A 10 4.68 13.84 39.18
N PHE A 11 5.19 14.06 37.97
CA PHE A 11 6.28 13.25 37.41
C PHE A 11 7.62 13.53 38.10
N GLU A 12 7.90 14.80 38.42
CA GLU A 12 9.11 15.20 39.15
C GLU A 12 9.12 14.62 40.58
N ASP A 13 7.98 14.61 41.28
CA ASP A 13 7.83 14.03 42.62
C ASP A 13 8.13 12.52 42.65
N VAL A 14 7.77 11.80 41.57
CA VAL A 14 8.01 10.34 41.46
C VAL A 14 9.43 10.04 41.01
N THR A 15 9.97 10.81 40.05
CA THR A 15 11.26 10.50 39.41
C THR A 15 12.47 11.17 40.08
N GLY A 16 12.24 12.26 40.81
CA GLY A 16 13.28 13.12 41.37
C GLY A 16 14.07 13.93 40.31
N GLN A 17 13.61 13.98 39.06
CA GLN A 17 14.27 14.70 37.97
C GLN A 17 13.60 16.05 37.72
N ASP A 18 14.36 17.06 37.28
CA ASP A 18 13.80 18.32 36.78
C ASP A 18 13.32 18.14 35.33
N LEU A 19 12.01 18.26 35.11
CA LEU A 19 11.34 18.08 33.82
C LEU A 19 10.86 19.41 33.24
N ASN A 20 11.25 20.56 33.81
CA ASN A 20 10.91 21.86 33.24
C ASN A 20 11.38 21.99 31.79
N TRP A 21 12.63 21.59 31.50
CA TRP A 21 13.17 21.66 30.14
C TRP A 21 12.32 20.85 29.14
N PHE A 22 11.87 19.65 29.55
CA PHE A 22 11.11 18.75 28.68
C PHE A 22 9.73 19.34 28.36
N PHE A 23 8.99 19.78 29.38
CA PHE A 23 7.66 20.37 29.18
C PHE A 23 7.74 21.69 28.43
N ASN A 24 8.72 22.55 28.76
CA ASN A 24 8.93 23.80 28.05
C ASN A 24 9.18 23.56 26.56
N GLN A 25 10.00 22.56 26.23
CA GLN A 25 10.37 22.25 24.85
C GLN A 25 9.28 21.53 24.05
N TRP A 26 8.67 20.48 24.62
CA TRP A 26 7.82 19.56 23.86
C TRP A 26 6.33 19.78 24.06
N TYR A 27 5.94 20.53 25.09
CA TYR A 27 4.53 20.79 25.39
C TYR A 27 4.16 22.26 25.17
N PHE A 28 4.99 23.19 25.67
CA PHE A 28 4.67 24.62 25.66
C PHE A 28 5.24 25.39 24.46
N ALA A 29 6.43 25.02 23.98
CA ALA A 29 7.05 25.66 22.83
C ALA A 29 6.54 25.08 21.49
N ALA A 30 6.71 25.87 20.42
CA ALA A 30 6.41 25.47 19.06
C ALA A 30 7.67 24.93 18.34
N GLY A 31 7.44 24.26 17.21
CA GLY A 31 8.50 23.79 16.32
C GLY A 31 9.12 22.46 16.70
N HIS A 32 10.19 22.09 16.00
CA HIS A 32 10.98 20.87 16.21
C HIS A 32 12.44 21.13 15.80
N PRO A 33 13.39 20.34 16.32
CA PRO A 33 14.79 20.44 15.90
C PRO A 33 14.97 19.97 14.45
N GLU A 34 15.80 20.72 13.71
CA GLU A 34 16.34 20.30 12.42
C GLU A 34 17.85 20.13 12.60
N LEU A 35 18.38 18.95 12.32
CA LEU A 35 19.76 18.57 12.61
C LEU A 35 20.56 18.35 11.33
N ASN A 36 21.73 18.96 11.23
CA ASN A 36 22.77 18.58 10.28
C ASN A 36 23.87 17.84 11.03
N ILE A 37 24.25 16.65 10.54
CA ILE A 37 25.24 15.78 11.17
C ILE A 37 26.39 15.51 10.21
N GLU A 38 27.61 15.78 10.67
CA GLU A 38 28.85 15.46 9.98
C GLU A 38 29.64 14.42 10.78
N LYS A 39 30.02 13.32 10.13
CA LYS A 39 30.85 12.26 10.70
C LYS A 39 32.29 12.42 10.23
N SER A 40 33.24 12.28 11.14
CA SER A 40 34.67 12.18 10.82
C SER A 40 35.38 11.11 11.67
N TYR A 41 36.41 10.48 11.12
CA TYR A 41 37.25 9.50 11.83
C TYR A 41 38.71 9.96 11.84
N SER A 42 39.38 9.80 12.99
CA SER A 42 40.81 10.07 13.15
C SER A 42 41.53 8.77 13.53
N ALA A 43 42.37 8.26 12.63
CA ALA A 43 43.18 7.07 12.89
C ALA A 43 44.25 7.29 13.97
N GLU A 44 44.85 8.49 14.01
CA GLU A 44 45.85 8.87 15.02
C GLU A 44 45.26 8.86 16.43
N ASN A 45 44.05 9.40 16.59
CA ASN A 45 43.38 9.47 17.89
C ASN A 45 42.44 8.29 18.15
N GLN A 46 42.33 7.34 17.21
CA GLN A 46 41.40 6.20 17.27
C GLN A 46 39.99 6.61 17.73
N THR A 47 39.45 7.64 17.09
CA THR A 47 38.21 8.31 17.52
C THR A 47 37.35 8.64 16.32
N VAL A 48 36.06 8.26 16.39
CA VAL A 48 35.02 8.76 15.49
C VAL A 48 34.25 9.89 16.16
N SER A 49 33.94 10.93 15.39
CA SER A 49 33.28 12.14 15.88
C SER A 49 32.03 12.45 15.08
N LEU A 50 30.95 12.80 15.77
CA LEU A 50 29.72 13.36 15.20
C LEU A 50 29.66 14.84 15.57
N SER A 51 29.80 15.73 14.59
CA SER A 51 29.52 17.15 14.74
C SER A 51 28.06 17.38 14.37
N ILE A 52 27.27 17.82 15.33
CA ILE A 52 25.82 17.99 15.18
C ILE A 52 25.50 19.47 15.33
N SER A 53 24.78 20.02 14.36
CA SER A 53 24.31 21.41 14.36
C SER A 53 22.79 21.44 14.26
N GLN A 54 22.15 22.20 15.14
CA GLN A 54 20.74 22.55 15.03
C GLN A 54 20.60 23.70 14.03
N VAL A 55 19.74 23.57 13.02
CA VAL A 55 19.64 24.53 11.90
C VAL A 55 18.27 25.20 11.76
N GLN A 56 17.27 24.78 12.54
CA GLN A 56 15.95 25.40 12.55
C GLN A 56 16.03 26.89 12.91
N LYS A 57 15.21 27.73 12.27
CA LYS A 57 15.20 29.18 12.51
C LYS A 57 14.51 29.51 13.84
N PRO A 58 15.19 30.10 14.83
CA PRO A 58 14.57 30.45 16.10
C PRO A 58 13.56 31.59 15.94
N THR A 59 12.51 31.55 16.76
CA THR A 59 11.52 32.63 16.94
C THR A 59 11.27 32.82 18.44
N GLU A 60 10.33 33.69 18.81
CA GLU A 60 9.91 33.81 20.21
C GLU A 60 9.25 32.53 20.74
N GLU A 61 8.64 31.73 19.86
CA GLU A 61 7.94 30.48 20.21
C GLU A 61 8.78 29.23 19.93
N ILE A 62 9.80 29.32 19.08
CA ILE A 62 10.67 28.20 18.67
C ILE A 62 12.05 28.35 19.29
N PRO A 63 12.47 27.43 20.19
CA PRO A 63 13.76 27.49 20.84
C PRO A 63 14.94 27.49 19.86
N ALA A 64 15.95 28.31 20.16
CA ALA A 64 17.21 28.27 19.44
C ALA A 64 18.01 26.99 19.74
N ILE A 65 17.84 26.37 20.91
CA ILE A 65 18.54 25.16 21.30
C ILE A 65 17.52 24.22 21.91
N PHE A 66 17.38 23.04 21.30
CA PHE A 66 16.68 21.91 21.88
C PHE A 66 17.68 21.06 22.67
N GLN A 67 17.25 20.59 23.85
CA GLN A 67 17.97 19.58 24.60
C GLN A 67 17.57 18.19 24.08
N LEU A 68 18.54 17.44 23.58
CA LEU A 68 18.32 16.18 22.88
C LEU A 68 19.18 15.07 23.52
N PRO A 69 18.61 14.27 24.44
CA PRO A 69 19.23 13.01 24.82
C PRO A 69 19.14 12.02 23.66
N PHE A 70 20.26 11.39 23.29
CA PHE A 70 20.29 10.39 22.22
C PHE A 70 21.32 9.30 22.49
N ARG A 71 21.14 8.15 21.84
CA ARG A 71 22.13 7.06 21.83
C ARG A 71 22.78 6.98 20.46
N ALA A 72 24.09 7.06 20.39
CA ALA A 72 24.86 6.75 19.19
C ALA A 72 25.37 5.32 19.25
N GLU A 73 25.36 4.62 18.12
CA GLU A 73 25.97 3.29 18.01
C GLU A 73 27.07 3.29 16.95
N VAL A 74 28.24 2.80 17.34
CA VAL A 74 29.41 2.66 16.47
C VAL A 74 29.57 1.18 16.14
N TYR A 75 29.50 0.86 14.85
CA TYR A 75 29.68 -0.50 14.33
C TYR A 75 31.05 -0.63 13.66
N MET A 76 31.80 -1.65 14.07
CA MET A 76 33.07 -2.01 13.44
C MET A 76 32.84 -2.91 12.21
N PRO A 77 33.80 -2.99 11.28
CA PRO A 77 33.69 -3.85 10.09
C PRO A 77 33.45 -5.34 10.35
N ASP A 78 33.79 -5.85 11.54
CA ASP A 78 33.51 -7.23 11.95
C ASP A 78 32.07 -7.45 12.46
N GLY A 79 31.25 -6.39 12.48
CA GLY A 79 29.88 -6.41 12.98
C GLY A 79 29.75 -6.17 14.48
N SER A 80 30.85 -6.05 15.23
CA SER A 80 30.79 -5.67 16.64
C SER A 80 30.31 -4.23 16.79
N ARG A 81 29.53 -3.96 17.85
CA ARG A 81 28.96 -2.63 18.09
C ARG A 81 29.16 -2.15 19.52
N GLN A 82 29.27 -0.84 19.68
CA GLN A 82 29.29 -0.17 20.98
C GLN A 82 28.30 1.00 20.99
N SER A 83 27.56 1.12 22.09
CA SER A 83 26.54 2.17 22.26
C SER A 83 27.01 3.23 23.25
N TYR A 84 26.76 4.49 22.93
CA TYR A 84 27.17 5.66 23.70
C TYR A 84 25.98 6.59 23.89
N SER A 85 25.68 6.98 25.14
CA SER A 85 24.60 7.91 25.45
C SER A 85 25.13 9.32 25.62
N PHE A 86 24.49 10.27 24.94
CA PHE A 86 24.85 11.68 24.96
C PHE A 86 23.63 12.56 25.22
N THR A 87 23.88 13.81 25.59
CA THR A 87 22.85 14.85 25.59
C THR A 87 23.42 16.07 24.88
N MET A 88 22.79 16.44 23.76
CA MET A 88 23.07 17.70 23.09
C MET A 88 22.31 18.81 23.80
N ASN A 89 23.03 19.85 24.20
CA ASN A 89 22.48 21.03 24.87
C ASN A 89 23.11 22.34 24.38
N GLN A 90 23.81 22.28 23.25
CA GLN A 90 24.36 23.43 22.55
C GLN A 90 23.79 23.49 21.13
N ARG A 91 23.85 24.67 20.50
CA ARG A 91 23.41 24.86 19.12
C ARG A 91 24.23 24.00 18.14
N GLU A 92 25.53 23.92 18.39
CA GLU A 92 26.48 23.08 17.67
C GLU A 92 27.33 22.35 18.69
N GLN A 93 27.47 21.03 18.56
CA GLN A 93 28.21 20.22 19.52
C GLN A 93 28.85 19.00 18.84
N THR A 94 30.10 18.71 19.20
CA THR A 94 30.80 17.52 18.71
C THR A 94 30.86 16.45 19.80
N PHE A 95 30.42 15.25 19.46
CA PHE A 95 30.48 14.05 20.31
C PHE A 95 31.56 13.11 19.77
N ARG A 96 32.41 12.60 20.66
CA ARG A 96 33.56 11.76 20.31
C ARG A 96 33.41 10.39 20.95
N MET A 97 33.62 9.35 20.15
CA MET A 97 33.50 7.95 20.57
C MET A 97 34.78 7.20 20.19
N PRO A 98 35.34 6.37 21.09
CA PRO A 98 36.45 5.50 20.77
C PRO A 98 36.15 4.58 19.58
N ALA A 99 37.12 4.45 18.67
CA ALA A 99 37.06 3.57 17.51
C ALA A 99 38.49 3.16 17.12
N ALA A 100 38.87 1.91 17.40
CA ALA A 100 40.25 1.43 17.18
C ALA A 100 40.67 1.45 15.69
N GLN A 101 39.69 1.38 14.81
CA GLN A 101 39.80 1.52 13.36
C GLN A 101 38.58 2.28 12.83
N GLU A 102 38.58 2.61 11.53
CA GLU A 102 37.45 3.29 10.92
C GLU A 102 36.16 2.44 11.06
N PRO A 103 35.10 2.98 11.68
CA PRO A 103 33.82 2.27 11.79
C PRO A 103 33.19 2.04 10.42
N ALA A 104 32.53 0.89 10.26
CA ALA A 104 31.74 0.60 9.07
C ALA A 104 30.41 1.36 9.03
N LEU A 105 29.90 1.75 10.21
CA LEU A 105 28.68 2.52 10.35
C LEU A 105 28.67 3.24 11.69
N VAL A 106 28.11 4.44 11.71
CA VAL A 106 27.68 5.11 12.94
C VAL A 106 26.19 5.42 12.81
N VAL A 107 25.38 4.96 13.75
CA VAL A 107 23.95 5.25 13.83
C VAL A 107 23.76 6.38 14.85
N PHE A 108 23.16 7.48 14.41
CA PHE A 108 22.68 8.55 15.29
C PHE A 108 21.27 8.23 15.76
N ASP A 109 20.97 8.52 17.04
CA ASP A 109 19.70 8.20 17.69
C ASP A 109 19.23 6.75 17.43
N ALA A 110 20.01 5.78 17.89
CA ALA A 110 19.78 4.35 17.65
C ALA A 110 18.45 3.80 18.22
N ASP A 111 17.77 4.58 19.08
CA ASP A 111 16.42 4.26 19.56
C ASP A 111 15.31 4.87 18.66
N HIS A 112 15.68 5.71 17.69
CA HIS A 112 14.80 6.45 16.77
C HIS A 112 13.67 7.16 17.52
N SER A 113 14.04 7.85 18.59
CA SER A 113 13.13 8.42 19.59
C SER A 113 12.97 9.94 19.47
N LEU A 114 13.91 10.60 18.79
CA LEU A 114 13.87 12.05 18.62
C LEU A 114 12.82 12.45 17.58
N LEU A 115 11.94 13.37 17.97
CA LEU A 115 11.07 14.08 17.02
C LEU A 115 11.86 15.20 16.35
N ALA A 116 12.65 14.84 15.33
CA ALA A 116 13.55 15.75 14.64
C ALA A 116 13.55 15.49 13.12
N VAL A 117 13.87 16.53 12.35
CA VAL A 117 14.31 16.34 10.96
C VAL A 117 15.82 16.15 10.99
N VAL A 118 16.30 14.98 10.56
CA VAL A 118 17.72 14.63 10.63
C VAL A 118 18.31 14.54 9.23
N ASN A 119 19.25 15.43 8.92
CA ASN A 119 20.10 15.37 7.75
C ASN A 119 21.46 14.77 8.14
N TYR A 120 21.57 13.45 7.97
CA TYR A 120 22.79 12.70 8.24
C TYR A 120 23.13 11.80 7.04
N PRO A 121 23.86 12.32 6.04
CA PRO A 121 24.19 11.56 4.85
C PRO A 121 25.19 10.44 5.18
N LYS A 122 24.85 9.21 4.80
CA LYS A 122 25.74 8.05 4.83
C LYS A 122 26.13 7.63 3.40
N THR A 123 27.25 6.93 3.25
CA THR A 123 27.61 6.33 1.95
C THR A 123 26.71 5.15 1.61
N GLU A 124 26.72 4.70 0.35
CA GLU A 124 25.96 3.51 -0.06
C GLU A 124 26.45 2.25 0.69
N GLU A 125 27.75 2.14 0.94
CA GLU A 125 28.34 1.04 1.71
C GLU A 125 27.86 1.05 3.16
N GLU A 126 27.74 2.23 3.78
CA GLU A 126 27.20 2.37 5.14
C GLU A 126 25.74 1.96 5.21
N TYR A 127 24.90 2.38 4.25
CA TYR A 127 23.50 1.93 4.21
C TYR A 127 23.41 0.42 3.98
N ALA A 128 24.23 -0.13 3.09
CA ALA A 128 24.27 -1.56 2.86
C ALA A 128 24.77 -2.33 4.10
N PHE A 129 25.68 -1.75 4.88
CA PHE A 129 26.12 -2.30 6.16
C PHE A 129 25.02 -2.20 7.22
N GLN A 130 24.33 -1.05 7.28
CA GLN A 130 23.20 -0.78 8.18
C GLN A 130 22.09 -1.80 8.00
N TYR A 131 21.65 -2.08 6.76
CA TYR A 131 20.65 -3.10 6.51
C TYR A 131 21.01 -4.46 7.11
N ARG A 132 22.29 -4.86 7.02
CA ARG A 132 22.76 -6.19 7.43
C ARG A 132 22.98 -6.34 8.94
N HIS A 133 23.28 -5.25 9.65
CA HIS A 133 23.75 -5.32 11.04
C HIS A 133 22.88 -4.56 12.04
N ALA A 134 22.14 -3.54 11.59
CA ALA A 134 21.30 -2.77 12.48
C ALA A 134 19.95 -3.50 12.72
N PRO A 135 19.53 -3.64 13.99
CA PRO A 135 18.45 -4.55 14.35
C PRO A 135 17.05 -3.95 14.16
N THR A 136 16.93 -2.62 14.07
CA THR A 136 15.62 -1.98 14.08
C THR A 136 14.98 -2.01 12.69
N TYR A 137 13.65 -2.03 12.66
CA TYR A 137 12.91 -1.87 11.41
C TYR A 137 13.29 -0.58 10.69
N TYR A 138 13.38 0.53 11.45
CA TYR A 138 13.69 1.84 10.90
C TYR A 138 15.05 1.83 10.18
N ASP A 139 16.09 1.29 10.81
CA ASP A 139 17.43 1.26 10.20
C ASP A 139 17.43 0.49 8.87
N ARG A 140 16.76 -0.66 8.82
CA ARG A 140 16.71 -1.48 7.61
C ARG A 140 15.86 -0.83 6.52
N HIS A 141 14.74 -0.22 6.89
CA HIS A 141 13.88 0.50 5.96
C HIS A 141 14.59 1.75 5.40
N GLU A 142 15.22 2.57 6.25
CA GLU A 142 16.01 3.74 5.83
C GLU A 142 17.11 3.32 4.86
N ALA A 143 17.85 2.25 5.16
CA ALA A 143 18.91 1.76 4.29
C ALA A 143 18.38 1.40 2.89
N ILE A 144 17.26 0.68 2.81
CA ILE A 144 16.61 0.33 1.54
C ILE A 144 16.20 1.61 0.78
N GLU A 145 15.49 2.51 1.45
CA GLU A 145 14.97 3.75 0.84
C GLU A 145 16.13 4.60 0.28
N GLN A 146 17.18 4.79 1.06
CA GLN A 146 18.33 5.60 0.67
C GLN A 146 19.12 4.98 -0.49
N LEU A 147 19.28 3.65 -0.50
CA LEU A 147 19.92 2.96 -1.62
C LEU A 147 19.07 3.01 -2.89
N GLN A 148 17.74 2.96 -2.76
CA GLN A 148 16.81 3.10 -3.88
C GLN A 148 16.85 4.52 -4.46
N GLN A 149 16.81 5.56 -3.62
CA GLN A 149 16.93 6.96 -4.07
C GLN A 149 18.24 7.21 -4.82
N LYS A 150 19.32 6.52 -4.43
CA LYS A 150 20.65 6.63 -5.07
C LYS A 150 20.80 5.75 -6.32
N ASN A 151 19.82 4.91 -6.65
CA ASN A 151 19.93 3.88 -7.69
C ASN A 151 21.17 2.98 -7.49
N SER A 152 21.44 2.61 -6.23
CA SER A 152 22.64 1.88 -5.85
C SER A 152 22.67 0.48 -6.45
N SER A 153 23.83 0.08 -6.99
CA SER A 153 24.08 -1.31 -7.38
C SER A 153 24.09 -2.30 -6.20
N LEU A 154 24.21 -1.81 -4.96
CA LEU A 154 24.20 -2.62 -3.75
C LEU A 154 22.80 -3.07 -3.32
N LEU A 155 21.75 -2.51 -3.94
CA LEU A 155 20.37 -2.73 -3.55
C LEU A 155 19.85 -4.14 -3.92
N ASP A 156 20.25 -4.71 -5.06
CA ASP A 156 19.73 -6.02 -5.48
C ASP A 156 20.12 -7.19 -4.54
N PRO A 157 21.39 -7.29 -4.07
CA PRO A 157 21.73 -8.24 -3.02
C PRO A 157 20.96 -8.01 -1.72
N ILE A 158 20.60 -6.77 -1.40
CA ILE A 158 19.80 -6.42 -0.22
C ILE A 158 18.36 -6.89 -0.40
N TRP A 159 17.77 -6.72 -1.58
CA TRP A 159 16.44 -7.26 -1.85
C TRP A 159 16.39 -8.77 -1.71
N THR A 160 17.43 -9.46 -2.16
CA THR A 160 17.55 -10.92 -1.97
C THR A 160 17.58 -11.30 -0.48
N LEU A 161 18.35 -10.58 0.34
CA LEU A 161 18.36 -10.78 1.80
C LEU A 161 17.01 -10.43 2.45
N ALA A 162 16.34 -9.40 1.94
CA ALA A 162 15.10 -8.85 2.47
C ALA A 162 13.89 -9.78 2.31
N LEU A 163 13.96 -10.80 1.46
CA LEU A 163 12.96 -11.88 1.41
C LEU A 163 12.83 -12.62 2.74
N ASP A 164 13.87 -12.59 3.59
CA ASP A 164 13.92 -13.24 4.90
C ASP A 164 13.86 -12.24 6.08
N ASP A 165 13.55 -10.97 5.82
CA ASP A 165 13.51 -9.94 6.87
C ASP A 165 12.46 -10.27 7.95
N PRO A 166 12.74 -10.02 9.25
CA PRO A 166 11.74 -10.24 10.30
C PRO A 166 10.50 -9.36 10.13
N ALA A 167 10.63 -8.17 9.54
CA ALA A 167 9.51 -7.28 9.25
C ALA A 167 8.85 -7.66 7.93
N TRP A 168 7.55 -7.97 7.99
CA TRP A 168 6.80 -8.43 6.83
C TRP A 168 6.66 -7.36 5.73
N GLN A 169 6.66 -6.07 6.10
CA GLN A 169 6.62 -4.97 5.14
C GLN A 169 7.89 -4.98 4.27
N ILE A 170 9.06 -5.21 4.87
CA ILE A 170 10.32 -5.32 4.12
C ILE A 170 10.30 -6.57 3.23
N ARG A 171 9.78 -7.71 3.73
CA ARG A 171 9.60 -8.90 2.88
C ARG A 171 8.68 -8.65 1.70
N GLN A 172 7.59 -7.91 1.90
CA GLN A 172 6.69 -7.54 0.81
C GLN A 172 7.40 -6.66 -0.23
N MET A 173 8.11 -5.61 0.22
CA MET A 173 8.92 -4.77 -0.68
C MET A 173 9.95 -5.62 -1.45
N ALA A 174 10.57 -6.60 -0.79
CA ALA A 174 11.53 -7.49 -1.41
C ALA A 174 10.92 -8.38 -2.50
N VAL A 175 9.73 -8.95 -2.25
CA VAL A 175 8.98 -9.72 -3.26
C VAL A 175 8.73 -8.89 -4.51
N GLU A 176 8.36 -7.62 -4.34
CA GLU A 176 8.06 -6.71 -5.45
C GLU A 176 9.32 -6.27 -6.23
N ASN A 177 10.47 -6.14 -5.56
CA ASN A 177 11.63 -5.44 -6.11
C ASN A 177 12.89 -6.30 -6.35
N CYS A 178 12.99 -7.52 -5.79
CA CYS A 178 14.17 -8.36 -6.02
C CYS A 178 14.29 -8.79 -7.48
N SER A 179 15.53 -8.99 -7.94
CA SER A 179 15.80 -9.64 -9.22
C SER A 179 15.11 -11.01 -9.31
N ALA A 180 14.52 -11.30 -10.48
CA ALA A 180 13.83 -12.54 -10.78
C ALA A 180 14.82 -13.68 -11.11
N THR A 181 15.79 -13.92 -10.23
CA THR A 181 16.67 -15.09 -10.31
C THR A 181 15.90 -16.35 -9.92
N ASP A 182 16.31 -17.52 -10.43
CA ASP A 182 15.69 -18.80 -10.06
C ASP A 182 15.61 -19.00 -8.55
N ALA A 183 16.67 -18.65 -7.81
CA ALA A 183 16.72 -18.75 -6.35
C ALA A 183 15.66 -17.86 -5.68
N ASN A 184 15.55 -16.60 -6.12
CA ASN A 184 14.58 -15.65 -5.56
C ASN A 184 13.14 -16.08 -5.88
N ILE A 185 12.86 -16.48 -7.12
CA ILE A 185 11.52 -16.94 -7.50
C ILE A 185 11.13 -18.21 -6.71
N GLN A 186 12.05 -19.15 -6.50
CA GLN A 186 11.78 -20.32 -5.65
C GLN A 186 11.52 -19.93 -4.19
N ARG A 187 12.24 -18.95 -3.64
CA ARG A 187 11.98 -18.43 -2.30
C ARG A 187 10.61 -17.76 -2.22
N ILE A 188 10.25 -16.95 -3.21
CA ILE A 188 8.93 -16.29 -3.32
C ILE A 188 7.82 -17.33 -3.40
N ALA A 189 7.99 -18.42 -4.14
CA ALA A 189 7.03 -19.53 -4.16
C ALA A 189 6.83 -20.18 -2.78
N GLN A 190 7.89 -20.31 -1.98
CA GLN A 190 7.76 -20.76 -0.59
C GLN A 190 7.03 -19.74 0.28
N MET A 191 7.28 -18.44 0.07
CA MET A 191 6.60 -17.35 0.78
C MET A 191 5.11 -17.35 0.46
N ALA A 192 4.71 -17.53 -0.80
CA ALA A 192 3.31 -17.64 -1.23
C ALA A 192 2.51 -18.70 -0.45
N LEU A 193 3.17 -19.78 -0.01
CA LEU A 193 2.56 -20.86 0.74
C LEU A 193 2.67 -20.71 2.26
N ASN A 194 3.74 -20.10 2.76
CA ASN A 194 4.15 -20.24 4.17
C ASN A 194 4.41 -18.94 4.91
N ASP A 195 4.43 -17.78 4.25
CA ASP A 195 4.68 -16.51 4.97
C ASP A 195 3.61 -16.27 6.04
N PRO A 196 3.95 -15.87 7.27
CA PRO A 196 2.96 -15.58 8.31
C PRO A 196 1.93 -14.52 7.92
N ARG A 197 2.27 -13.61 7.00
CA ARG A 197 1.44 -12.47 6.60
C ARG A 197 0.78 -12.70 5.27
N ALA A 198 -0.55 -12.57 5.24
CA ALA A 198 -1.36 -12.73 4.04
C ALA A 198 -0.96 -11.75 2.93
N ASP A 199 -0.54 -10.53 3.28
CA ASP A 199 -0.08 -9.51 2.34
C ASP A 199 1.13 -9.99 1.54
N VAL A 200 2.11 -10.59 2.23
CA VAL A 200 3.32 -11.16 1.60
C VAL A 200 2.96 -12.36 0.75
N ARG A 201 2.06 -13.24 1.22
CA ARG A 201 1.62 -14.42 0.43
C ARG A 201 0.91 -14.01 -0.86
N ALA A 202 0.03 -13.01 -0.79
CA ALA A 202 -0.68 -12.48 -1.96
C ALA A 202 0.29 -11.80 -2.95
N GLY A 203 1.18 -10.92 -2.46
CA GLY A 203 2.22 -10.29 -3.28
C GLY A 203 3.12 -11.31 -3.97
N ALA A 204 3.47 -12.40 -3.26
CA ALA A 204 4.27 -13.48 -3.83
C ALA A 204 3.55 -14.20 -4.97
N LEU A 205 2.23 -14.44 -4.87
CA LEU A 205 1.45 -15.04 -5.95
C LEU A 205 1.40 -14.15 -7.20
N TYR A 206 1.19 -12.84 -7.04
CA TYR A 206 1.27 -11.91 -8.16
C TYR A 206 2.64 -11.93 -8.82
N ARG A 207 3.71 -11.92 -8.01
CA ARG A 207 5.09 -11.96 -8.50
C ARG A 207 5.42 -13.24 -9.26
N LEU A 208 4.83 -14.38 -8.91
CA LEU A 208 4.95 -15.62 -9.69
C LEU A 208 4.23 -15.53 -11.05
N GLY A 209 3.16 -14.73 -11.14
CA GLY A 209 2.43 -14.50 -12.40
C GLY A 209 3.29 -13.79 -13.43
N ASP A 210 4.11 -12.83 -12.99
CA ASP A 210 5.04 -12.10 -13.84
C ASP A 210 6.02 -13.03 -14.58
N THR A 211 6.35 -14.20 -14.02
CA THR A 211 7.29 -15.14 -14.66
C THR A 211 6.69 -15.89 -15.84
N GLN A 212 5.36 -15.89 -15.97
CA GLN A 212 4.62 -16.62 -17.01
C GLN A 212 4.94 -18.14 -17.05
N ASP A 213 5.43 -18.69 -15.94
CA ASP A 213 5.81 -20.11 -15.83
C ASP A 213 4.67 -20.93 -15.25
N LYS A 214 4.12 -21.83 -16.07
CA LYS A 214 3.02 -22.74 -15.69
C LYS A 214 3.38 -23.69 -14.55
N ALA A 215 4.65 -23.85 -14.19
CA ALA A 215 5.06 -24.60 -13.00
C ALA A 215 4.40 -24.06 -11.72
N TRP A 216 4.08 -22.76 -11.67
CA TRP A 216 3.48 -22.10 -10.50
C TRP A 216 1.98 -22.34 -10.33
N LEU A 217 1.31 -22.96 -11.31
CA LEU A 217 -0.09 -23.37 -11.17
C LEU A 217 -0.31 -24.26 -9.95
N LYS A 218 0.67 -25.12 -9.60
CA LYS A 218 0.58 -25.97 -8.40
C LYS A 218 0.53 -25.14 -7.11
N VAL A 219 1.34 -24.08 -7.02
CA VAL A 219 1.36 -23.17 -5.87
C VAL A 219 0.03 -22.43 -5.77
N ALA A 220 -0.48 -21.92 -6.89
CA ALA A 220 -1.75 -21.22 -6.95
C ALA A 220 -2.93 -22.09 -6.50
N MET A 221 -3.04 -23.32 -7.03
CA MET A 221 -4.09 -24.28 -6.67
C MET A 221 -4.05 -24.65 -5.18
N GLU A 222 -2.85 -24.79 -4.61
CA GLU A 222 -2.68 -25.02 -3.18
C GLU A 222 -3.14 -23.83 -2.35
N SER A 223 -2.73 -22.60 -2.71
CA SER A 223 -3.13 -21.38 -2.03
C SER A 223 -4.65 -21.14 -2.08
N ILE A 224 -5.30 -21.40 -3.21
CA ILE A 224 -6.77 -21.33 -3.33
C ILE A 224 -7.46 -22.24 -2.31
N THR A 225 -6.95 -23.45 -2.14
CA THR A 225 -7.63 -24.49 -1.35
C THR A 225 -7.34 -24.36 0.13
N LYS A 226 -6.10 -24.03 0.50
CA LYS A 226 -5.62 -24.12 1.89
C LYS A 226 -5.56 -22.77 2.61
N ASP A 227 -5.37 -21.66 1.91
CA ASP A 227 -5.12 -20.38 2.57
C ASP A 227 -6.36 -19.87 3.30
N PRO A 228 -6.30 -19.42 4.56
CA PRO A 228 -7.47 -18.86 5.25
C PRO A 228 -7.89 -17.47 4.73
N SER A 229 -7.00 -16.73 4.07
CA SER A 229 -7.25 -15.37 3.60
C SER A 229 -7.91 -15.37 2.23
N ALA A 230 -9.06 -14.71 2.11
CA ALA A 230 -9.73 -14.52 0.83
C ALA A 230 -8.90 -13.68 -0.16
N ALA A 231 -8.08 -12.74 0.34
CA ALA A 231 -7.18 -11.96 -0.50
C ALA A 231 -6.10 -12.84 -1.16
N VAL A 232 -5.54 -13.80 -0.41
CA VAL A 232 -4.55 -14.75 -0.95
C VAL A 232 -5.20 -15.68 -1.97
N ARG A 233 -6.43 -16.16 -1.71
CA ARG A 233 -7.18 -16.97 -2.69
C ARG A 233 -7.50 -16.18 -3.96
N GLY A 234 -7.81 -14.89 -3.84
CA GLY A 234 -8.01 -13.99 -4.98
C GLY A 234 -6.74 -13.81 -5.80
N ALA A 235 -5.60 -13.54 -5.16
CA ALA A 235 -4.30 -13.47 -5.83
C ALA A 235 -3.92 -14.79 -6.51
N ALA A 236 -4.26 -15.92 -5.89
CA ALA A 236 -4.03 -17.23 -6.48
C ALA A 236 -4.93 -17.49 -7.71
N LEU A 237 -6.19 -17.03 -7.70
CA LEU A 237 -7.04 -17.05 -8.89
C LEU A 237 -6.47 -16.20 -10.02
N SER A 238 -5.95 -15.00 -9.70
CA SER A 238 -5.26 -14.14 -10.68
C SER A 238 -4.08 -14.86 -11.31
N LEU A 239 -3.22 -15.48 -10.48
CA LEU A 239 -2.08 -16.27 -10.97
C LEU A 239 -2.51 -17.41 -11.89
N ILE A 240 -3.58 -18.14 -11.55
CA ILE A 240 -4.08 -19.19 -12.45
C ILE A 240 -4.59 -18.57 -13.75
N TYR A 241 -5.31 -17.45 -13.69
CA TYR A 241 -5.82 -16.79 -14.89
C TYR A 241 -4.70 -16.35 -15.82
N ASP A 242 -3.62 -15.75 -15.30
CA ASP A 242 -2.46 -15.31 -16.08
C ASP A 242 -1.76 -16.49 -16.78
N LEU A 243 -1.75 -17.67 -16.17
CA LEU A 243 -1.05 -18.86 -16.69
C LEU A 243 -1.95 -19.83 -17.49
N ASP A 244 -3.22 -19.93 -17.14
CA ASP A 244 -4.22 -20.83 -17.70
C ASP A 244 -5.68 -20.33 -17.42
N PRO A 245 -6.25 -19.51 -18.32
CA PRO A 245 -7.60 -18.97 -18.16
C PRO A 245 -8.70 -20.05 -18.03
N TYR A 246 -8.54 -21.22 -18.66
CA TYR A 246 -9.52 -22.30 -18.57
C TYR A 246 -9.52 -22.94 -17.18
N ALA A 247 -8.34 -23.21 -16.63
CA ALA A 247 -8.22 -23.71 -15.27
C ALA A 247 -8.71 -22.67 -14.24
N ALA A 248 -8.48 -21.38 -14.50
CA ALA A 248 -8.97 -20.30 -13.64
C ALA A 248 -10.50 -20.27 -13.61
N LEU A 249 -11.14 -20.42 -14.76
CA LEU A 249 -12.60 -20.47 -14.86
C LEU A 249 -13.18 -21.66 -14.09
N GLU A 250 -12.60 -22.86 -14.24
CA GLU A 250 -13.03 -24.05 -13.49
C GLU A 250 -12.88 -23.85 -11.97
N ALA A 251 -11.77 -23.24 -11.53
CA ALA A 251 -11.55 -22.90 -10.13
C ALA A 251 -12.55 -21.84 -9.63
N ALA A 252 -12.83 -20.83 -10.45
CA ALA A 252 -13.77 -19.76 -10.14
C ALA A 252 -15.20 -20.29 -9.96
N GLU A 253 -15.67 -21.18 -10.84
CA GLU A 253 -16.98 -21.82 -10.71
C GLU A 253 -17.14 -22.60 -9.39
N LYS A 254 -16.08 -23.23 -8.89
CA LYS A 254 -16.11 -23.94 -7.59
C LYS A 254 -16.21 -22.98 -6.40
N LEU A 255 -15.77 -21.73 -6.55
CA LEU A 255 -15.71 -20.71 -5.50
C LEU A 255 -16.85 -19.68 -5.58
N GLN A 256 -17.70 -19.73 -6.60
CA GLN A 256 -18.77 -18.76 -6.89
C GLN A 256 -19.73 -18.48 -5.72
N ASN A 257 -19.88 -19.44 -4.79
CA ASN A 257 -20.72 -19.30 -3.61
C ASN A 257 -20.07 -18.54 -2.45
N SER A 258 -18.86 -18.01 -2.64
CA SER A 258 -18.18 -17.16 -1.65
C SER A 258 -19.03 -15.96 -1.24
N LYS A 259 -18.85 -15.54 0.02
CA LYS A 259 -19.42 -14.33 0.60
C LYS A 259 -18.37 -13.24 0.88
N SER A 260 -17.09 -13.51 0.63
CA SER A 260 -16.03 -12.54 0.83
C SER A 260 -15.98 -11.57 -0.34
N SER A 261 -15.99 -10.26 -0.07
CA SER A 261 -15.91 -9.22 -1.11
C SER A 261 -14.66 -9.37 -1.97
N ALA A 262 -13.49 -9.57 -1.35
CA ALA A 262 -12.22 -9.76 -2.05
C ALA A 262 -12.28 -10.94 -3.05
N LEU A 263 -12.84 -12.08 -2.63
CA LEU A 263 -12.96 -13.23 -3.53
C LEU A 263 -14.05 -13.01 -4.58
N ILE A 264 -15.16 -12.34 -4.24
CA ILE A 264 -16.20 -11.98 -5.22
C ILE A 264 -15.61 -11.10 -6.32
N SER A 265 -14.78 -10.11 -5.98
CA SER A 265 -14.10 -9.25 -6.97
C SER A 265 -13.20 -10.05 -7.91
N ALA A 266 -12.36 -10.94 -7.37
CA ALA A 266 -11.49 -11.79 -8.19
C ALA A 266 -12.29 -12.73 -9.13
N LEU A 267 -13.42 -13.26 -8.66
CA LEU A 267 -14.31 -14.09 -9.47
C LEU A 267 -15.01 -13.26 -10.56
N ALA A 268 -15.43 -12.03 -10.24
CA ALA A 268 -16.06 -11.11 -11.19
C ALA A 268 -15.12 -10.76 -12.34
N GLU A 269 -13.83 -10.55 -12.08
CA GLU A 269 -12.82 -10.30 -13.12
C GLU A 269 -12.75 -11.47 -14.11
N ILE A 270 -12.67 -12.71 -13.61
CA ILE A 270 -12.64 -13.91 -14.45
C ILE A 270 -13.94 -14.07 -15.26
N PHE A 271 -15.09 -13.96 -14.60
CA PHE A 271 -16.38 -14.19 -15.25
C PHE A 271 -16.71 -13.12 -16.29
N ALA A 272 -16.32 -11.86 -16.08
CA ALA A 272 -16.57 -10.77 -17.03
C ALA A 272 -15.88 -10.99 -18.39
N GLN A 273 -14.70 -11.62 -18.40
CA GLN A 273 -13.93 -11.89 -19.60
C GLN A 273 -14.48 -13.05 -20.45
N THR A 274 -15.45 -13.82 -19.94
CA THR A 274 -15.95 -15.02 -20.64
C THR A 274 -16.94 -14.71 -21.76
N GLY A 275 -17.66 -13.59 -21.68
CA GLY A 275 -18.81 -13.31 -22.55
C GLY A 275 -19.96 -14.34 -22.41
N ASP A 276 -20.01 -15.10 -21.31
CA ASP A 276 -21.06 -16.11 -21.09
C ASP A 276 -22.21 -15.54 -20.25
N PRO A 277 -23.46 -15.48 -20.78
CA PRO A 277 -24.62 -14.93 -20.07
C PRO A 277 -24.91 -15.61 -18.75
N LYS A 278 -24.49 -16.88 -18.55
CA LYS A 278 -24.81 -17.62 -17.31
C LYS A 278 -24.22 -16.94 -16.07
N TYR A 279 -23.14 -16.17 -16.22
CA TYR A 279 -22.50 -15.48 -15.09
C TYR A 279 -23.19 -14.18 -14.69
N LEU A 280 -24.16 -13.67 -15.46
CA LEU A 280 -24.98 -12.54 -15.03
C LEU A 280 -25.70 -12.85 -13.70
N ASP A 281 -26.15 -14.09 -13.52
CA ASP A 281 -26.78 -14.57 -12.28
C ASP A 281 -25.81 -14.50 -11.09
N PHE A 282 -24.52 -14.83 -11.29
CA PHE A 282 -23.51 -14.65 -10.27
C PHE A 282 -23.45 -13.20 -9.82
N PHE A 283 -23.31 -12.26 -10.77
CA PHE A 283 -23.21 -10.84 -10.43
C PHE A 283 -24.44 -10.37 -9.64
N GLU A 284 -25.62 -10.60 -10.18
CA GLU A 284 -26.90 -10.17 -9.58
C GLU A 284 -27.10 -10.72 -8.16
N SER A 285 -26.62 -11.95 -7.88
CA SER A 285 -26.71 -12.55 -6.55
C SER A 285 -25.81 -11.90 -5.49
N LYS A 286 -24.82 -11.08 -5.89
CA LYS A 286 -23.81 -10.50 -4.98
C LYS A 286 -23.96 -9.00 -4.74
N PHE A 287 -24.93 -8.31 -5.36
CA PHE A 287 -25.08 -6.85 -5.22
C PHE A 287 -25.14 -6.40 -3.76
N ASP A 288 -25.91 -7.08 -2.91
CA ASP A 288 -26.00 -6.75 -1.48
C ASP A 288 -24.65 -6.92 -0.74
N LEU A 289 -23.88 -7.95 -1.11
CA LEU A 289 -22.56 -8.23 -0.52
C LEU A 289 -21.50 -7.22 -0.99
N MET A 290 -21.68 -6.65 -2.18
CA MET A 290 -20.75 -5.68 -2.79
C MET A 290 -21.11 -4.23 -2.50
N ASN A 291 -22.01 -3.98 -1.54
CA ASN A 291 -22.27 -2.65 -0.98
C ASN A 291 -21.14 -2.18 -0.03
N ASN A 292 -19.90 -2.18 -0.52
CA ASN A 292 -18.66 -1.77 0.15
C ASN A 292 -17.68 -1.27 -0.91
N PHE A 293 -16.63 -0.51 -0.59
CA PHE A 293 -15.81 0.24 -1.56
C PHE A 293 -15.33 -0.53 -2.83
N ASP A 294 -15.22 -1.85 -2.80
CA ASP A 294 -14.88 -2.70 -3.95
C ASP A 294 -16.00 -2.74 -5.02
N GLY A 295 -17.22 -2.36 -4.65
CA GLY A 295 -18.42 -2.50 -5.45
C GLY A 295 -18.43 -1.71 -6.76
N ILE A 296 -17.67 -0.60 -6.88
CA ILE A 296 -17.60 0.19 -8.12
C ILE A 296 -16.98 -0.67 -9.23
N GLY A 297 -15.86 -1.33 -8.93
CA GLY A 297 -15.20 -2.22 -9.88
C GLY A 297 -16.11 -3.38 -10.26
N PHE A 298 -16.77 -3.97 -9.27
CA PHE A 298 -17.70 -5.07 -9.46
C PHE A 298 -18.86 -4.75 -10.44
N VAL A 299 -19.56 -3.62 -10.28
CA VAL A 299 -20.67 -3.27 -11.18
C VAL A 299 -20.18 -2.82 -12.56
N SER A 300 -18.95 -2.31 -12.66
CA SER A 300 -18.30 -2.03 -13.95
C SER A 300 -18.01 -3.31 -14.74
N LEU A 301 -17.58 -4.37 -14.05
CA LEU A 301 -17.36 -5.71 -14.63
C LEU A 301 -18.67 -6.39 -15.03
N TYR A 302 -19.74 -6.18 -14.25
CA TYR A 302 -21.08 -6.65 -14.62
C TYR A 302 -21.56 -6.03 -15.95
N ALA A 303 -21.39 -4.71 -16.10
CA ALA A 303 -21.72 -4.02 -17.34
C ALA A 303 -20.84 -4.48 -18.52
N GLU A 304 -19.56 -4.75 -18.27
CA GLU A 304 -18.64 -5.31 -19.27
C GLU A 304 -19.08 -6.68 -19.77
N LEU A 305 -19.42 -7.59 -18.85
CA LEU A 305 -19.95 -8.91 -19.22
C LEU A 305 -21.18 -8.76 -20.11
N ALA A 306 -22.13 -7.93 -19.73
CA ALA A 306 -23.37 -7.72 -20.48
C ALA A 306 -23.11 -7.20 -21.91
N LEU A 307 -22.17 -6.26 -22.08
CA LEU A 307 -21.76 -5.75 -23.39
C LEU A 307 -21.16 -6.83 -24.30
N ASN A 308 -20.42 -7.78 -23.71
CA ASN A 308 -19.75 -8.85 -24.45
C ASN A 308 -20.67 -10.02 -24.82
N VAL A 309 -21.95 -10.00 -24.41
CA VAL A 309 -22.89 -11.10 -24.64
C VAL A 309 -23.86 -10.79 -25.78
N ASN A 310 -24.87 -9.94 -25.55
CA ASN A 310 -25.92 -9.57 -26.50
C ASN A 310 -26.79 -8.40 -25.99
N PRO A 311 -27.61 -7.77 -26.84
CA PRO A 311 -28.49 -6.66 -26.45
C PRO A 311 -29.45 -6.98 -25.30
N GLU A 312 -29.98 -8.21 -25.23
CA GLU A 312 -30.86 -8.65 -24.15
C GLU A 312 -30.15 -8.64 -22.79
N SER A 313 -28.88 -9.02 -22.76
CA SER A 313 -28.03 -9.00 -21.57
C SER A 313 -27.70 -7.58 -21.14
N ILE A 314 -27.44 -6.68 -22.10
CA ILE A 314 -27.26 -5.24 -21.85
C ILE A 314 -28.51 -4.66 -21.20
N LYS A 315 -29.70 -4.97 -21.74
CA LYS A 315 -30.98 -4.53 -21.18
C LYS A 315 -31.19 -5.07 -19.76
N ARG A 316 -30.97 -6.37 -19.55
CA ARG A 316 -31.06 -7.02 -18.24
C ARG A 316 -30.15 -6.34 -17.21
N ALA A 317 -28.90 -6.08 -17.58
CA ALA A 317 -27.94 -5.40 -16.73
C ALA A 317 -28.36 -3.96 -16.42
N ALA A 318 -28.85 -3.22 -17.42
CA ALA A 318 -29.35 -1.87 -17.22
C ALA A 318 -30.54 -1.83 -16.25
N ASP A 319 -31.50 -2.75 -16.39
CA ASP A 319 -32.65 -2.87 -15.49
C ASP A 319 -32.20 -3.17 -14.04
N HIS A 320 -31.22 -4.05 -13.86
CA HIS A 320 -30.70 -4.40 -12.53
C HIS A 320 -29.88 -3.25 -11.89
N LEU A 321 -29.03 -2.60 -12.68
CA LEU A 321 -28.22 -1.45 -12.24
C LEU A 321 -29.09 -0.26 -11.84
N GLU A 322 -30.16 0.04 -12.59
CA GLU A 322 -31.11 1.09 -12.24
C GLU A 322 -31.78 0.81 -10.89
N LYS A 323 -32.29 -0.41 -10.71
CA LYS A 323 -32.91 -0.82 -9.44
C LYS A 323 -31.97 -0.63 -8.25
N GLY A 324 -30.70 -1.02 -8.41
CA GLY A 324 -29.67 -0.81 -7.40
C GLY A 324 -29.34 0.66 -7.17
N ALA A 325 -29.22 1.46 -8.23
CA ALA A 325 -28.90 2.88 -8.13
C ALA A 325 -30.02 3.68 -7.43
N LEU A 326 -31.28 3.22 -7.51
CA LEU A 326 -32.42 3.78 -6.80
C LEU A 326 -32.59 3.24 -5.37
N ASN A 327 -31.81 2.24 -4.95
CA ASN A 327 -31.91 1.67 -3.62
C ASN A 327 -31.25 2.57 -2.57
N ALA A 328 -32.06 3.25 -1.76
CA ALA A 328 -31.60 4.17 -0.71
C ALA A 328 -30.79 3.49 0.42
N ASN A 329 -30.84 2.15 0.54
CA ASN A 329 -30.06 1.41 1.53
C ASN A 329 -28.60 1.18 1.08
N TYR A 330 -28.29 1.38 -0.20
CA TYR A 330 -26.93 1.27 -0.71
C TYR A 330 -26.11 2.52 -0.44
N MET A 331 -24.81 2.32 -0.19
CA MET A 331 -23.88 3.41 0.04
C MET A 331 -23.87 4.37 -1.15
N PRO A 332 -23.75 5.69 -0.92
CA PRO A 332 -23.79 6.67 -2.01
C PRO A 332 -22.77 6.37 -3.12
N TRP A 333 -21.53 6.01 -2.76
CA TRP A 333 -20.48 5.71 -3.74
C TRP A 333 -20.77 4.44 -4.55
N TYR A 334 -21.52 3.46 -4.00
CA TYR A 334 -21.92 2.25 -4.71
C TYR A 334 -23.03 2.54 -5.72
N ARG A 335 -24.06 3.31 -5.31
CA ARG A 335 -25.11 3.83 -6.20
C ARG A 335 -24.51 4.64 -7.34
N PHE A 336 -23.47 5.43 -7.05
CA PHE A 336 -22.70 6.12 -8.07
C PHE A 336 -21.99 5.17 -9.05
N GLY A 337 -21.36 4.11 -8.54
CA GLY A 337 -20.77 3.05 -9.36
C GLY A 337 -21.77 2.47 -10.35
N MET A 338 -23.01 2.23 -9.94
CA MET A 338 -24.07 1.70 -10.80
C MET A 338 -24.47 2.66 -11.92
N VAL A 339 -24.58 3.96 -11.64
CA VAL A 339 -24.81 4.96 -12.70
C VAL A 339 -23.60 5.05 -13.64
N SER A 340 -22.38 4.92 -13.10
CA SER A 340 -21.17 4.84 -13.93
C SER A 340 -21.15 3.60 -14.82
N ALA A 341 -21.67 2.46 -14.34
CA ALA A 341 -21.81 1.24 -15.11
C ALA A 341 -22.91 1.34 -16.18
N LEU A 342 -24.05 1.99 -15.88
CA LEU A 342 -25.05 2.36 -16.90
C LEU A 342 -24.43 3.23 -18.00
N ASN A 343 -23.60 4.19 -17.63
CA ASN A 343 -22.88 5.01 -18.60
C ASN A 343 -21.87 4.19 -19.42
N LYS A 344 -21.26 3.14 -18.85
CA LYS A 344 -20.41 2.21 -19.59
C LYS A 344 -21.22 1.43 -20.64
N LEU A 345 -22.43 0.98 -20.29
CA LEU A 345 -23.35 0.35 -21.25
C LEU A 345 -23.70 1.30 -22.40
N HIS A 346 -24.06 2.56 -22.08
CA HIS A 346 -24.30 3.62 -23.08
C HIS A 346 -23.11 3.78 -24.03
N ASN A 347 -21.91 4.00 -23.49
CA ASN A 347 -20.72 4.19 -24.32
C ASN A 347 -20.44 2.97 -25.23
N GLY A 348 -20.57 1.74 -24.70
CA GLY A 348 -20.36 0.53 -25.49
C GLY A 348 -21.40 0.35 -26.59
N LEU A 349 -22.66 0.75 -26.37
CA LEU A 349 -23.69 0.76 -27.41
C LEU A 349 -23.40 1.80 -28.49
N VAL A 350 -22.97 3.01 -28.10
CA VAL A 350 -22.57 4.07 -29.05
C VAL A 350 -21.45 3.57 -29.97
N GLU A 351 -20.43 2.92 -29.41
CA GLU A 351 -19.34 2.31 -30.19
C GLU A 351 -19.89 1.23 -31.14
N ALA A 352 -20.72 0.30 -30.66
CA ALA A 352 -21.31 -0.75 -31.49
C ALA A 352 -22.21 -0.20 -32.63
N ILE A 353 -22.96 0.88 -32.39
CA ILE A 353 -23.80 1.54 -33.39
C ILE A 353 -22.93 2.14 -34.51
N ILE A 354 -21.81 2.76 -34.15
CA ILE A 354 -20.86 3.34 -35.11
C ILE A 354 -20.29 2.23 -36.01
N ASP A 355 -19.92 1.08 -35.43
CA ASP A 355 -19.30 -0.03 -36.16
C ASP A 355 -20.27 -0.74 -37.12
N ILE A 356 -21.53 -0.92 -36.74
CA ILE A 356 -22.54 -1.63 -37.54
C ILE A 356 -23.15 -0.73 -38.64
N GLY A 357 -23.20 0.58 -38.41
CA GLY A 357 -23.82 1.55 -39.31
C GLY A 357 -25.35 1.70 -39.13
N PRO A 358 -25.97 2.69 -39.79
CA PRO A 358 -27.34 3.14 -39.51
C PRO A 358 -28.45 2.13 -39.85
N ASP A 359 -28.24 1.21 -40.79
CA ASP A 359 -29.29 0.31 -41.28
C ASP A 359 -29.44 -0.98 -40.45
N GLY A 360 -28.45 -1.32 -39.60
CA GLY A 360 -28.45 -2.49 -38.72
C GLY A 360 -28.59 -2.18 -37.23
N SER A 361 -28.69 -0.89 -36.85
CA SER A 361 -28.52 -0.43 -35.47
C SER A 361 -29.80 0.03 -34.76
N GLN A 362 -30.97 -0.04 -35.38
CA GLN A 362 -32.23 0.47 -34.79
C GLN A 362 -32.52 -0.08 -33.38
N GLN A 363 -32.30 -1.38 -33.17
CA GLN A 363 -32.49 -2.01 -31.85
C GLN A 363 -31.48 -1.49 -30.81
N LEU A 364 -30.23 -1.27 -31.22
CA LEU A 364 -29.18 -0.74 -30.34
C LEU A 364 -29.41 0.73 -30.00
N VAL A 365 -29.85 1.53 -30.98
CA VAL A 365 -30.25 2.94 -30.78
C VAL A 365 -31.41 3.02 -29.79
N GLN A 366 -32.43 2.17 -29.94
CA GLN A 366 -33.55 2.14 -28.99
C GLN A 366 -33.08 1.78 -27.58
N LEU A 367 -32.22 0.76 -27.46
CA LEU A 367 -31.67 0.34 -26.17
C LEU A 367 -30.80 1.42 -25.52
N ASP A 368 -30.04 2.17 -26.32
CA ASP A 368 -29.25 3.32 -25.87
C ASP A 368 -30.12 4.43 -25.28
N GLU A 369 -31.21 4.78 -25.97
CA GLU A 369 -32.21 5.73 -25.47
C GLU A 369 -32.85 5.25 -24.16
N GLU A 370 -33.17 3.96 -24.05
CA GLU A 370 -33.68 3.38 -22.81
C GLU A 370 -32.68 3.55 -21.66
N ILE A 371 -31.39 3.28 -21.88
CA ILE A 371 -30.35 3.44 -20.86
C ILE A 371 -30.18 4.91 -20.45
N LYS A 372 -30.17 5.85 -21.41
CA LYS A 372 -30.13 7.29 -21.11
C LYS A 372 -31.34 7.73 -20.28
N ALA A 373 -32.53 7.23 -20.61
CA ALA A 373 -33.74 7.51 -19.83
C ALA A 373 -33.62 7.02 -18.38
N LYS A 374 -33.06 5.82 -18.15
CA LYS A 374 -32.78 5.31 -16.79
C LYS A 374 -31.81 6.21 -16.03
N ILE A 375 -30.70 6.63 -16.66
CA ILE A 375 -29.73 7.55 -16.06
C ILE A 375 -30.42 8.85 -15.63
N ASN A 376 -31.32 9.39 -16.44
CA ASN A 376 -32.05 10.61 -16.09
C ASN A 376 -33.08 10.40 -14.99
N GLY A 377 -33.82 9.29 -15.01
CA GLY A 377 -34.72 8.92 -13.92
C GLY A 377 -34.00 8.84 -12.56
N ILE A 378 -32.79 8.27 -12.54
CA ILE A 378 -31.95 8.22 -11.33
C ILE A 378 -31.51 9.62 -10.90
N LYS A 379 -31.08 10.48 -11.83
CA LYS A 379 -30.69 11.87 -11.55
C LYS A 379 -31.82 12.66 -10.92
N GLU A 380 -33.04 12.51 -11.44
CA GLU A 380 -34.24 13.18 -10.95
C GLU A 380 -34.66 12.69 -9.56
N ALA A 381 -34.58 11.37 -9.34
CA ALA A 381 -34.92 10.74 -8.06
C ALA A 381 -33.87 10.95 -6.96
N GLU A 382 -32.64 11.33 -7.30
CA GLU A 382 -31.57 11.50 -6.32
C GLU A 382 -31.91 12.62 -5.31
N SER A 383 -31.50 12.44 -4.06
CA SER A 383 -31.63 13.45 -3.00
C SER A 383 -30.29 13.87 -2.41
N ASP A 384 -29.26 13.02 -2.52
CA ASP A 384 -27.91 13.32 -2.06
C ASP A 384 -27.25 14.40 -2.95
N LYS A 385 -26.86 15.52 -2.34
CA LYS A 385 -26.28 16.67 -3.06
C LYS A 385 -24.95 16.34 -3.73
N ARG A 386 -24.14 15.47 -3.12
CA ARG A 386 -22.83 15.07 -3.66
C ARG A 386 -23.05 14.20 -4.90
N LEU A 387 -23.95 13.22 -4.81
CA LEU A 387 -24.31 12.37 -5.95
C LEU A 387 -24.88 13.18 -7.11
N LYS A 388 -25.81 14.12 -6.85
CA LYS A 388 -26.32 15.04 -7.87
C LYS A 388 -25.21 15.77 -8.61
N SER A 389 -24.21 16.26 -7.88
CA SER A 389 -23.07 16.93 -8.49
C SER A 389 -22.25 15.98 -9.35
N MET A 390 -21.99 14.77 -8.87
CA MET A 390 -21.22 13.75 -9.59
C MET A 390 -21.94 13.25 -10.84
N TYR A 391 -23.28 13.16 -10.83
CA TYR A 391 -24.07 12.69 -11.97
C TYR A 391 -24.11 13.66 -13.15
N LYS A 392 -23.78 14.95 -12.95
CA LYS A 392 -23.77 15.95 -14.03
C LYS A 392 -22.84 15.60 -15.19
N ARG A 393 -21.85 14.74 -14.96
CA ARG A 393 -20.89 14.27 -15.98
C ARG A 393 -21.47 13.22 -16.95
N PHE A 394 -22.57 12.57 -16.57
CA PHE A 394 -23.21 11.52 -17.36
C PHE A 394 -24.22 12.14 -18.35
N PRO A 395 -24.47 11.50 -19.50
CA PRO A 395 -25.32 12.04 -20.55
C PRO A 395 -26.71 12.40 -20.03
N SER A 396 -27.27 13.45 -20.61
CA SER A 396 -28.69 13.78 -20.48
C SER A 396 -29.35 13.45 -21.81
N SER A 397 -30.60 13.01 -21.75
CA SER A 397 -31.42 12.70 -22.94
C SER A 397 -31.60 13.92 -23.82
#